data_AF-I4GBQ6-F1
#
_entry.id   AF-I4GBQ6-F1
#
_cell.length_a   1.000
_cell.length_b   1.000
_cell.length_c   1.000
_cell.angle_alpha   90.00
_cell.angle_beta   90.00
_cell.angle_gamma   90.00
#
_symmetry.space_group_name_H-M   'P 1'
#
loop_
_entity.id
_entity.type
_entity.pdbx_description
1 polymer ?
#
loop_
_entity_poly.entity_id
_entity_poly.type
_entity_poly.pdbx_seq_one_letter_code
_entity_poly.pdbx_strand_id
1 'polypeptide(L)'
;MGANRKHPDLVIEVVVSSGGIDKLEAYKRLQIPEVWFWMNDELLFYSLGNDGYDAVSKSQLLPSLDVGLLMRCIGIENHAQALREFRSGIKIIEST
;
A
#
# COMPACT_ATOMS: atom_id res chain seq x y z
N MET A 1 29.20 -6.71 11.16
CA MET A 1 28.52 -5.97 10.08
C MET A 1 27.59 -6.96 9.36
N GLY A 2 26.28 -6.83 9.54
CA GLY A 2 25.31 -7.77 8.97
C GLY A 2 24.92 -7.36 7.55
N ALA A 3 25.57 -7.96 6.56
CA ALA A 3 25.19 -7.81 5.16
C ALA A 3 23.88 -8.59 4.89
N ASN A 4 22.97 -7.98 4.12
CA ASN A 4 21.73 -8.56 3.59
C ASN A 4 20.45 -8.44 4.44
N ARG A 5 20.07 -7.22 4.82
CA ARG A 5 18.63 -6.91 4.95
C ARG A 5 18.19 -6.27 3.64
N LYS A 6 17.55 -7.04 2.74
CA LYS A 6 16.78 -6.46 1.65
C LYS A 6 15.78 -5.49 2.28
N HIS A 7 15.79 -4.25 1.83
CA HIS A 7 14.71 -3.31 2.13
C HIS A 7 13.39 -3.89 1.58
N PRO A 8 12.25 -3.59 2.21
CA PRO A 8 10.97 -4.09 1.71
C PRO A 8 10.66 -3.52 0.32
N ASP A 9 9.99 -4.30 -0.51
CA ASP A 9 9.51 -3.82 -1.81
C ASP A 9 8.34 -2.83 -1.67
N LEU A 10 7.53 -2.98 -0.60
CA LEU A 10 6.36 -2.17 -0.29
C LEU A 10 6.36 -1.70 1.17
N VAL A 11 6.04 -0.44 1.40
CA VAL A 11 5.71 0.12 2.73
C VAL A 11 4.26 0.62 2.72
N ILE A 12 3.52 0.40 3.81
CA ILE A 12 2.16 0.93 3.99
C ILE A 12 2.16 1.78 5.25
N GLU A 13 1.83 3.05 5.10
CA GLU A 13 1.72 4.03 6.18
C GLU A 13 0.26 4.35 6.48
N VAL A 14 -0.14 4.12 7.73
CA VAL A 14 -1.46 4.49 8.25
C VAL A 14 -1.33 5.83 8.96
N VAL A 15 -1.86 6.89 8.35
CA VAL A 15 -1.72 8.27 8.84
C VAL A 15 -3.00 8.71 9.55
N VAL A 16 -2.94 8.71 10.88
CA VAL A 16 -4.08 9.12 11.74
C VAL A 16 -3.96 10.59 12.19
N SER A 17 -2.78 11.19 12.08
CA SER A 17 -2.51 12.60 12.37
C SER A 17 -1.65 13.24 11.28
N SER A 18 -1.71 14.57 11.12
CA SER A 18 -1.31 15.35 9.94
C SER A 18 0.20 15.41 9.60
N GLY A 19 1.00 14.38 9.89
CA GLY A 19 2.47 14.36 9.72
C GLY A 19 3.02 13.36 8.69
N GLY A 20 2.20 12.81 7.79
CA GLY A 20 2.58 11.64 6.97
C GLY A 20 3.58 11.89 5.82
N ILE A 21 3.59 13.08 5.22
CA ILE A 21 4.20 13.30 3.88
C ILE A 21 5.74 13.46 3.91
N ASP A 22 6.34 13.91 5.02
CA ASP A 22 7.81 14.09 5.15
C ASP A 22 8.60 12.76 5.05
N LYS A 23 7.94 11.61 5.26
CA LYS A 23 8.56 10.28 5.27
C LYS A 23 9.06 9.81 3.89
N LEU A 24 8.55 10.36 2.79
CA LEU A 24 8.94 9.94 1.43
C LEU A 24 10.43 10.12 1.17
N GLU A 25 11.06 11.17 1.70
CA GLU A 25 12.51 11.39 1.54
C GLU A 25 13.34 10.31 2.26
N ALA A 26 12.87 9.82 3.40
CA ALA A 26 13.51 8.70 4.10
C ALA A 26 13.38 7.40 3.30
N TYR A 27 12.19 7.11 2.77
CA TYR A 27 11.96 5.92 1.94
C TYR A 27 12.73 5.95 0.62
N LYS A 28 12.92 7.14 0.04
CA LYS A 28 13.73 7.34 -1.17
C LYS A 28 15.19 6.96 -0.93
N ARG A 29 15.76 7.37 0.22
CA ARG A 29 17.13 6.99 0.63
C ARG A 29 17.27 5.48 0.87
N LEU A 30 16.20 4.83 1.31
CA LEU A 30 16.13 3.38 1.49
C LEU A 30 15.80 2.63 0.20
N GLN A 31 15.56 3.34 -0.91
CA GLN A 31 15.20 2.80 -2.22
C GLN A 31 13.96 1.89 -2.18
N ILE A 32 12.95 2.24 -1.37
CA ILE A 32 11.70 1.48 -1.33
C ILE A 32 10.95 1.68 -2.66
N PRO A 33 10.68 0.62 -3.45
CA PRO A 33 10.03 0.76 -4.75
C PRO A 33 8.63 1.40 -4.69
N GLU A 34 7.84 1.06 -3.68
CA GLU A 34 6.46 1.56 -3.56
C GLU A 34 6.07 1.86 -2.10
N VAL A 35 5.34 2.96 -1.91
CA VAL A 35 4.82 3.38 -0.60
C VAL A 35 3.33 3.70 -0.73
N TRP A 36 2.51 3.13 0.14
CA TRP A 36 1.08 3.44 0.24
C TRP A 36 0.82 4.29 1.46
N PHE A 37 -0.04 5.29 1.33
CA PHE A 37 -0.57 6.04 2.47
C PHE A 37 -2.06 5.83 2.57
N TRP A 38 -2.51 5.33 3.71
CA TRP A 38 -3.93 5.35 4.07
C TRP A 38 -4.17 6.53 5.01
N MET A 39 -4.93 7.53 4.55
CA MET A 39 -5.20 8.77 5.26
C MET A 39 -6.57 9.32 4.83
N ASN A 40 -7.37 9.82 5.78
CA ASN A 40 -8.70 10.38 5.51
C ASN A 40 -9.61 9.44 4.68
N ASP A 41 -9.58 8.15 5.01
CA ASP A 41 -10.33 7.09 4.29
C ASP A 41 -9.97 6.96 2.80
N GLU A 42 -8.81 7.46 2.38
CA GLU A 42 -8.28 7.30 1.04
C GLU A 42 -6.95 6.53 1.05
N LEU A 43 -6.75 5.71 0.02
CA LEU A 43 -5.49 4.99 -0.21
C LEU A 43 -4.74 5.62 -1.38
N LEU A 44 -3.59 6.22 -1.09
CA LEU A 44 -2.72 6.87 -2.06
C LEU A 44 -1.50 5.99 -2.35
N PHE A 45 -1.12 5.90 -3.62
CA PHE A 45 0.03 5.12 -4.07
C PHE A 45 1.15 6.04 -4.53
N TYR A 46 2.37 5.77 -4.09
CA TYR A 46 3.58 6.45 -4.55
C TYR A 46 4.59 5.41 -5.04
N SER A 47 5.12 5.61 -6.24
CA SER A 47 6.14 4.75 -6.83
C SER A 47 7.45 5.50 -7.02
N LEU A 48 8.57 4.85 -6.72
CA LEU A 48 9.90 5.43 -6.87
C LEU A 48 10.32 5.42 -8.35
N GLY A 49 10.34 6.60 -8.96
CA GLY A 49 10.90 6.85 -10.28
C GLY A 49 12.36 7.34 -10.21
N ASN A 50 12.86 7.86 -11.33
CA ASN A 50 14.24 8.36 -11.43
C ASN A 50 14.49 9.62 -10.59
N ASP A 51 13.51 10.51 -10.50
CA ASP A 51 13.64 11.81 -9.83
C ASP A 51 13.12 11.80 -8.38
N GLY A 52 12.40 10.75 -7.99
CA GLY A 52 11.80 10.62 -6.66
C GLY A 52 10.49 9.84 -6.70
N TYR A 53 9.67 10.03 -5.68
CA TYR A 53 8.34 9.43 -5.65
C TYR A 53 7.34 10.25 -6.46
N ASP A 54 6.59 9.56 -7.30
CA ASP A 54 5.43 10.12 -8.01
C ASP A 54 4.16 9.44 -7.51
N ALA A 55 3.08 10.24 -7.39
CA ALA A 55 1.75 9.70 -7.12
C ALA A 55 1.25 8.93 -8.35
N VAL A 56 0.76 7.71 -8.13
CA VAL A 56 0.23 6.85 -9.19
C VAL A 56 -1.21 6.45 -8.89
N SER A 57 -2.00 6.17 -9.93
CA SER A 57 -3.42 5.83 -9.78
C SER A 57 -3.68 4.39 -9.30
N LYS A 58 -2.66 3.52 -9.36
CA LYS A 58 -2.73 2.12 -8.95
C LYS A 58 -1.36 1.60 -8.53
N SER A 59 -1.36 0.52 -7.75
CA SER A 59 -0.13 -0.17 -7.37
C SER A 59 0.63 -0.71 -8.58
N GLN A 60 1.96 -0.55 -8.57
CA GLN A 60 2.85 -1.12 -9.59
C GLN A 60 3.29 -2.53 -9.21
N LEU A 61 3.44 -2.81 -7.91
CA LEU A 61 3.75 -4.14 -7.36
C LEU A 61 2.54 -5.07 -7.34
N LEU A 62 1.33 -4.53 -7.19
CA LEU A 62 0.08 -5.29 -7.20
C LEU A 62 -0.91 -4.70 -8.23
N PRO A 63 -0.65 -4.83 -9.56
CA PRO A 63 -1.49 -4.21 -10.59
C PRO A 63 -2.94 -4.71 -10.65
N SER A 64 -3.19 -5.91 -10.11
CA SER A 64 -4.51 -6.55 -10.02
C SER A 64 -5.25 -6.26 -8.71
N LEU A 65 -4.68 -5.43 -7.83
CA LEU A 65 -5.32 -5.05 -6.58
C LEU A 65 -6.64 -4.31 -6.86
N ASP A 66 -7.74 -4.91 -6.45
CA ASP A 66 -9.02 -4.21 -6.35
C ASP A 66 -9.02 -3.32 -5.10
N VAL A 67 -8.72 -2.03 -5.33
CA VAL A 67 -8.70 -1.01 -4.27
C VAL A 67 -10.07 -0.82 -3.64
N GLY A 68 -11.16 -0.95 -4.40
CA GLY A 68 -12.51 -0.83 -3.88
C GLY A 68 -12.86 -1.97 -2.93
N LEU A 69 -12.47 -3.21 -3.26
CA LEU A 69 -12.55 -4.36 -2.36
C LEU A 69 -11.74 -4.13 -1.09
N LEU A 70 -10.48 -3.71 -1.21
CA LEU A 70 -9.61 -3.46 -0.07
C LEU A 70 -10.20 -2.41 0.88
N MET A 71 -10.60 -1.26 0.35
CA MET A 71 -11.16 -0.15 1.13
C MET A 71 -12.46 -0.53 1.82
N ARG A 72 -13.34 -1.29 1.14
CA ARG A 72 -14.55 -1.83 1.77
C ARG A 72 -14.20 -2.74 2.95
N CYS A 73 -13.21 -3.62 2.79
CA CYS A 73 -12.80 -4.54 3.85
C CYS A 73 -12.14 -3.84 5.04
N ILE A 74 -11.39 -2.75 4.82
CA ILE A 74 -10.79 -1.94 5.90
C ILE A 74 -11.88 -1.33 6.80
N GLY A 75 -13.03 -0.94 6.23
CA GLY A 75 -14.17 -0.40 6.99
C GLY A 75 -15.00 -1.41 7.78
N ILE A 76 -14.70 -2.72 7.71
CA ILE A 76 -15.44 -3.75 8.46
C ILE A 76 -14.86 -3.86 9.88
N GLU A 77 -15.66 -3.50 10.89
CA GLU A 77 -15.24 -3.56 12.31
C GLU A 77 -14.80 -4.98 12.74
N ASN A 78 -15.49 -6.02 12.25
CA ASN A 78 -15.14 -7.40 12.56
C ASN A 78 -13.99 -7.88 11.69
N HIS A 79 -12.79 -7.92 12.27
CA HIS A 79 -11.57 -8.35 11.57
C HIS A 79 -11.69 -9.73 10.89
N ALA A 80 -12.34 -10.71 11.52
CA ALA A 80 -12.50 -12.03 10.93
C ALA A 80 -13.43 -12.01 9.71
N GLN A 81 -14.48 -11.17 9.74
CA GLN A 81 -15.34 -10.94 8.58
C GLN A 81 -14.57 -10.23 7.47
N ALA A 82 -13.82 -9.16 7.78
CA ALA A 82 -13.00 -8.43 6.83
C ALA A 82 -12.06 -9.36 6.04
N LEU A 83 -11.34 -10.23 6.75
CA LEU A 83 -10.45 -11.22 6.14
C LEU A 83 -11.18 -12.24 5.26
N ARG A 84 -12.36 -12.72 5.67
CA ARG A 84 -13.16 -13.65 4.86
C ARG A 84 -13.63 -13.00 3.57
N GLU A 85 -14.17 -11.79 3.66
CA GLU A 85 -14.67 -11.02 2.52
C GLU A 85 -13.55 -10.70 1.54
N PHE A 86 -12.40 -10.23 2.05
CA PHE A 86 -11.24 -9.92 1.20
C PHE A 86 -10.74 -11.15 0.46
N ARG A 87 -10.56 -12.28 1.18
CA ARG A 87 -10.13 -13.56 0.59
C ARG A 87 -11.12 -14.11 -0.43
N SER A 88 -12.43 -13.92 -0.20
CA SER A 88 -13.46 -14.32 -1.15
C SER A 88 -13.40 -13.47 -2.41
N GLY A 89 -13.30 -12.14 -2.25
CA GLY A 89 -13.25 -11.19 -3.36
C GLY A 89 -12.05 -11.41 -4.28
N ILE A 90 -10.85 -11.64 -3.73
CA ILE A 90 -9.64 -11.87 -4.57
C ILE A 90 -9.67 -13.19 -5.34
N LYS A 91 -10.35 -14.23 -4.83
CA LYS A 91 -10.46 -15.52 -5.53
C LYS A 91 -11.31 -15.44 -6.81
N ILE A 92 -12.25 -14.51 -6.86
CA ILE A 92 -13.12 -14.29 -8.03
C ILE A 92 -12.31 -13.67 -9.18
N ILE A 93 -11.31 -12.84 -8.86
CA ILE A 93 -10.46 -12.13 -9.83
C ILE A 93 -9.52 -13.11 -10.57
N GLU A 94 -9.06 -14.17 -9.91
CA GLU A 94 -8.16 -15.19 -10.50
C GLU A 94 -8.86 -16.16 -11.47
N SER A 95 -10.19 -16.11 -11.59
CA SER A 95 -11.00 -17.03 -12.42
C SER A 95 -11.61 -16.36 -13.66
N THR A 96 -11.22 -15.12 -13.97
CA THR A 96 -11.63 -14.36 -15.18
C THR A 96 -10.39 -14.00 -15.99
#